data_AF-A0AA40FTH5-F1
#
_entry.id   AF-A0AA40FTH5-F1
#
_cell.length_a   1.000
_cell.length_b   1.000
_cell.length_c   1.000
_cell.angle_alpha   90.00
_cell.angle_beta   90.00
_cell.angle_gamma   90.00
#
_symmetry.space_group_name_H-M   'P 1'
#
loop_
_entity.id
_entity.type
_entity.pdbx_description
1 polymer ?
#
loop_
_entity_poly.entity_id
_entity_poly.type
_entity_poly.pdbx_seq_one_letter_code
_entity_poly.pdbx_strand_id
1 'polypeptide(L)'
;MDGITFKCGSVAAVSDIEHPIMLAKYVMNNFPNSIFVGEGAKNLAKRANLNWISEGNMVAPAARIAFHSRETKQFDTNIDNQSLLDIDMLTSKFIVFEITIRY
;
A
#
# COMPACT_ATOMS: atom_id res chain seq x y z
N MET A 1 1.37 10.47 -23.09
CA MET A 1 0.63 10.91 -24.28
C MET A 1 1.49 11.93 -25.01
N ASP A 2 1.59 11.80 -26.32
CA ASP A 2 2.17 12.81 -27.20
C ASP A 2 1.03 13.63 -27.82
N GLY A 3 1.04 14.94 -27.61
CA GLY A 3 -0.01 15.85 -28.08
C GLY A 3 0.05 16.20 -29.57
N ILE A 4 1.16 15.91 -30.24
CA ILE A 4 1.30 16.15 -31.68
C ILE A 4 0.82 14.92 -32.44
N THR A 5 1.25 13.72 -32.01
CA THR A 5 0.91 12.47 -32.70
C THR A 5 -0.32 11.77 -32.12
N PHE A 6 -0.88 12.28 -31.03
CA PHE A 6 -1.96 11.68 -30.24
C PHE A 6 -1.66 10.25 -29.73
N LYS A 7 -0.41 9.81 -29.77
CA LYS A 7 -0.02 8.48 -29.27
C LYS A 7 -0.06 8.47 -27.75
N CYS A 8 -0.67 7.43 -27.20
CA CYS A 8 -0.70 7.16 -25.77
C CYS A 8 0.02 5.86 -25.43
N GLY A 9 0.58 5.79 -24.22
CA GLY A 9 1.06 4.55 -23.64
C GLY A 9 0.80 4.61 -22.15
N SER A 10 0.30 3.50 -21.59
CA SER A 10 -0.15 3.45 -20.20
C SER A 10 0.29 2.16 -19.52
N VAL A 11 0.51 2.24 -18.21
CA VAL A 11 0.85 1.11 -17.34
C VAL A 11 0.12 1.24 -16.00
N ALA A 12 -0.26 0.12 -15.39
CA ALA A 12 -0.90 0.11 -14.08
C ALA A 12 -0.48 -1.11 -13.23
N ALA A 13 -0.72 -1.04 -11.92
CA ALA A 13 -0.35 -2.06 -10.94
C ALA A 13 1.14 -2.48 -11.05
N VAL A 14 2.03 -1.50 -11.09
CA VAL A 14 3.49 -1.68 -11.19
C VAL A 14 4.12 -1.59 -9.80
N SER A 15 4.89 -2.61 -9.39
CA SER A 15 5.47 -2.72 -8.04
C SER A 15 7.00 -2.81 -7.98
N ASP A 16 7.68 -3.14 -9.09
CA ASP A 16 9.11 -3.50 -9.07
C ASP A 16 9.96 -2.76 -10.12
N ILE A 17 9.40 -1.77 -10.81
CA ILE A 17 10.08 -1.03 -11.90
C ILE A 17 10.52 0.33 -11.38
N GLU A 18 11.80 0.65 -11.51
CA GLU A 18 12.39 1.90 -10.97
C GLU A 18 11.72 3.16 -11.55
N HIS A 19 11.45 3.14 -12.85
CA HIS A 19 10.87 4.28 -13.56
C HIS A 19 9.66 3.84 -14.40
N PRO A 20 8.45 3.73 -13.80
CA PRO A 20 7.24 3.30 -14.52
C PRO A 20 6.92 4.15 -15.76
N ILE A 21 7.31 5.43 -15.76
CA ILE A 21 7.15 6.33 -16.91
C ILE A 21 7.96 5.88 -18.14
N MET A 22 9.11 5.23 -17.95
CA MET A 22 9.90 4.66 -19.05
C MET A 22 9.20 3.48 -19.69
N LEU A 23 8.55 2.62 -18.89
CA LEU A 23 7.70 1.57 -19.42
C LEU A 23 6.51 2.14 -20.18
N ALA A 24 5.83 3.16 -19.65
CA ALA A 24 4.72 3.82 -20.36
C ALA A 24 5.16 4.44 -21.69
N LYS A 25 6.36 5.05 -21.74
CA LYS A 25 6.95 5.56 -22.99
C LYS A 25 7.29 4.43 -23.97
N TYR A 26 7.81 3.30 -23.47
CA TYR A 26 8.04 2.11 -24.28
C TYR A 26 6.74 1.58 -24.89
N VAL A 27 5.65 1.53 -24.10
CA VAL A 27 4.31 1.20 -24.59
C VAL A 27 3.88 2.18 -25.68
N MET A 28 4.01 3.49 -25.46
CA MET A 28 3.62 4.50 -26.44
C MET A 28 4.33 4.34 -27.80
N ASN A 29 5.61 3.93 -27.79
CA ASN A 29 6.42 3.78 -28.98
C ASN A 29 6.17 2.48 -29.74
N ASN A 30 5.88 1.37 -29.04
CA ASN A 30 5.80 0.03 -29.64
C ASN A 30 4.37 -0.51 -29.72
N PHE A 31 3.49 -0.06 -28.82
CA PHE A 31 2.11 -0.51 -28.65
C PHE A 31 1.21 0.72 -28.42
N PRO A 32 1.11 1.64 -29.39
CA PRO A 32 0.41 2.90 -29.22
C PRO A 32 -1.06 2.69 -28.81
N ASN A 33 -1.56 3.56 -27.94
CA ASN A 33 -2.91 3.58 -27.40
C ASN A 33 -3.31 2.33 -26.60
N SER A 34 -2.33 1.64 -26.02
CA SER A 34 -2.52 0.45 -25.19
C SER A 34 -2.18 0.68 -23.72
N ILE A 35 -2.74 -0.16 -22.85
CA ILE A 35 -2.41 -0.23 -21.41
C ILE A 35 -1.93 -1.63 -21.05
N PHE A 36 -0.85 -1.71 -20.26
CA PHE A 36 -0.36 -2.97 -19.68
C PHE A 36 -0.48 -2.93 -18.16
N VAL A 37 -0.99 -4.00 -17.56
CA VAL A 37 -1.33 -4.02 -16.13
C VAL A 37 -0.71 -5.24 -15.45
N GLY A 38 -0.23 -5.06 -14.21
CA GLY A 38 0.23 -6.16 -13.34
C GLY A 38 1.33 -7.02 -13.98
N GLU A 39 1.12 -8.33 -14.03
CA GLU A 39 2.07 -9.25 -14.67
C GLU A 39 2.36 -8.93 -16.14
N GLY A 40 1.37 -8.41 -16.88
CA GLY A 40 1.57 -7.98 -18.26
C GLY A 40 2.58 -6.84 -18.36
N ALA A 41 2.51 -5.87 -17.45
CA ALA A 41 3.49 -4.79 -17.36
C ALA A 41 4.86 -5.30 -16.90
N LYS A 42 4.88 -6.23 -15.92
CA LYS A 42 6.10 -6.87 -15.42
C LYS A 42 6.85 -7.61 -16.53
N ASN A 43 6.14 -8.42 -17.31
CA ASN A 43 6.73 -9.17 -18.43
C ASN A 43 7.21 -8.25 -19.55
N LEU A 44 6.49 -7.16 -19.81
CA LEU A 44 6.91 -6.16 -20.78
C LEU A 44 8.20 -5.46 -20.36
N ALA A 45 8.34 -5.11 -19.08
CA ALA A 45 9.54 -4.48 -18.55
C ALA A 45 10.79 -5.36 -18.67
N LYS A 46 10.64 -6.69 -18.52
CA LYS A 46 11.74 -7.65 -18.75
C LYS A 46 12.20 -7.60 -20.21
N ARG A 47 11.25 -7.56 -21.15
CA ARG A 47 11.54 -7.50 -22.59
C ARG A 47 12.13 -6.15 -23.01
N ALA A 48 11.72 -5.06 -22.35
CA ALA A 48 12.21 -3.71 -22.60
C ALA A 48 13.58 -3.42 -21.95
N ASN A 49 14.17 -4.39 -21.22
CA ASN A 49 15.46 -4.26 -20.53
C ASN A 49 15.54 -3.02 -19.61
N LEU A 50 14.46 -2.76 -18.87
CA LEU A 50 14.38 -1.64 -17.92
C LEU A 50 14.95 -2.03 -16.55
N ASN A 51 15.34 -1.01 -15.77
CA ASN A 51 15.83 -1.20 -14.41
C ASN A 51 14.73 -1.62 -13.44
N TRP A 52 15.10 -2.49 -12.51
CA TRP A 52 14.24 -3.05 -11.48
C TRP A 52 14.70 -2.59 -10.11
N ILE A 53 13.74 -2.48 -9.20
CA ILE A 53 14.00 -2.31 -7.77
C ILE A 53 13.60 -3.60 -7.06
N SER A 54 14.21 -3.86 -5.90
CA SER A 54 13.75 -4.98 -5.07
C SER A 54 12.33 -4.72 -4.56
N GLU A 55 11.58 -5.80 -4.36
CA GLU A 55 10.24 -5.74 -3.82
C GLU A 55 10.20 -4.95 -2.50
N GLY A 56 9.20 -4.08 -2.36
CA GLY A 56 9.05 -3.20 -1.20
C GLY A 56 9.83 -1.87 -1.28
N ASN A 57 10.78 -1.71 -2.21
CA ASN A 57 11.56 -0.46 -2.31
C ASN A 57 10.83 0.72 -2.94
N MET A 58 9.62 0.51 -3.50
CA MET A 58 8.80 1.62 -4.03
C MET A 58 8.02 2.36 -2.91
N VAL A 59 8.02 1.83 -1.68
CA VAL A 59 7.27 2.40 -0.56
C VAL A 59 8.22 3.16 0.37
N ALA A 60 8.06 4.48 0.42
CA ALA A 60 8.80 5.30 1.37
C ALA A 60 8.38 4.99 2.82
N PRO A 61 9.29 5.09 3.81
CA PRO A 61 8.95 4.87 5.23
C PRO A 61 7.75 5.69 5.71
N ALA A 62 7.65 6.95 5.28
CA ALA A 62 6.52 7.82 5.62
C ALA A 62 5.18 7.31 5.05
N ALA A 63 5.18 6.76 3.82
CA ALA A 63 3.97 6.19 3.23
C ALA A 63 3.49 4.96 4.00
N ARG A 64 4.42 4.13 4.48
CA ARG A 64 4.10 2.97 5.35
C ARG A 64 3.50 3.40 6.69
N ILE A 65 4.06 4.41 7.35
CA ILE A 65 3.51 4.97 8.61
C ILE A 65 2.10 5.55 8.38
N ALA A 66 1.91 6.27 7.27
CA ALA A 66 0.61 6.83 6.92
C ALA A 66 -0.45 5.74 6.63
N PHE A 67 -0.04 4.60 6.07
CA PHE A 67 -0.94 3.46 5.86
C PHE A 67 -1.38 2.84 7.20
N HIS A 68 -0.44 2.47 8.08
CA HIS A 68 -0.76 1.86 9.37
C HIS A 68 -1.58 2.76 10.29
N SER A 69 -1.30 4.07 10.33
CA SER A 69 -2.08 5.01 11.15
C SER A 69 -3.53 5.19 10.69
N ARG A 70 -3.86 4.82 9.44
CA ARG A 70 -5.24 4.77 8.95
C ARG A 70 -5.94 3.49 9.41
N GLU A 71 -5.26 2.35 9.38
CA GLU A 71 -5.80 1.09 9.89
C GLU A 71 -6.14 1.22 11.38
N THR A 72 -5.24 1.75 12.19
CA THR A 72 -5.48 1.92 13.64
C THR A 72 -6.66 2.86 13.93
N LYS A 73 -6.79 3.97 13.20
CA LYS A 73 -7.96 4.86 13.33
C LYS A 73 -9.27 4.17 12.95
N GLN A 74 -9.22 3.26 11.99
CA GLN A 74 -10.39 2.49 11.55
C GLN A 74 -10.78 1.42 12.59
N PHE A 75 -9.80 0.86 13.31
CA PHE A 75 -10.04 0.04 14.51
C PHE A 75 -10.62 0.86 15.67
N ASP A 76 -10.07 2.05 15.97
CA ASP A 76 -10.55 2.90 17.08
C ASP A 76 -12.01 3.37 16.88
N THR A 77 -12.45 3.58 15.64
CA THR A 77 -13.85 3.94 15.34
C THR A 77 -14.85 2.79 15.43
N ASN A 78 -14.37 1.55 15.54
CA ASN A 78 -15.19 0.34 15.58
C ASN A 78 -15.19 -0.34 16.96
N ILE A 79 -14.64 0.35 17.98
CA ILE A 79 -14.75 -0.07 19.37
C ILE A 79 -16.21 0.15 19.79
N ASP A 80 -16.97 -0.93 19.73
CA ASP A 80 -18.28 -1.08 20.33
C ASP A 80 -18.22 -0.77 21.84
N ASN A 81 -19.21 -0.04 22.35
CA ASN A 81 -19.29 0.31 23.78
C ASN A 81 -19.18 -0.92 24.71
N GLN A 82 -19.48 -2.11 24.20
CA GLN A 82 -19.35 -3.39 24.90
C GLN A 82 -17.88 -3.72 25.23
N SER A 83 -16.93 -3.48 24.32
CA SER A 83 -15.51 -3.78 24.55
C SER A 83 -14.85 -2.78 25.51
N LEU A 84 -15.35 -1.54 25.58
CA LEU A 84 -14.94 -0.57 26.61
C LEU A 84 -15.41 -0.95 28.02
N LEU A 85 -16.62 -1.51 28.16
CA LEU A 85 -17.13 -2.01 29.44
C LEU A 85 -16.35 -3.23 29.95
N ASP A 86 -15.92 -4.10 29.05
CA ASP A 86 -15.13 -5.30 29.40
C ASP A 86 -13.71 -4.95 29.85
N ILE A 87 -13.08 -3.94 29.24
CA ILE A 87 -11.77 -3.43 29.67
C ILE A 87 -11.88 -2.82 31.06
N ASP A 88 -12.89 -1.98 31.31
CA ASP A 88 -13.08 -1.30 32.59
C ASP A 88 -13.36 -2.30 33.74
N MET A 89 -14.14 -3.36 33.43
CA MET A 89 -14.41 -4.46 34.35
C MET A 89 -13.15 -5.28 34.67
N LEU A 90 -12.27 -5.53 33.70
CA LEU A 90 -10.99 -6.23 33.91
C LEU A 90 -10.03 -5.39 34.76
N THR A 91 -9.90 -4.08 34.51
CA THR A 91 -9.09 -3.19 35.34
C THR A 91 -9.61 -3.09 36.77
N SER A 92 -10.93 -2.98 36.96
CA SER A 92 -11.53 -2.99 38.31
C SER A 92 -11.26 -4.31 39.05
N LYS A 93 -11.35 -5.45 38.37
CA LYS A 93 -11.11 -6.77 38.98
C LYS A 93 -9.64 -6.95 39.37
N PHE A 94 -8.71 -6.43 38.59
CA PHE A 94 -7.28 -6.46 38.88
C PHE A 94 -6.92 -5.59 40.10
N ILE A 95 -7.53 -4.40 40.21
CA ILE A 95 -7.35 -3.49 41.35
C ILE A 95 -7.89 -4.12 42.65
N VAL A 96 -9.07 -4.73 42.61
CA VAL A 96 -9.66 -5.42 43.78
C VAL A 96 -8.81 -6.62 44.22
N PHE A 97 -8.21 -7.34 43.26
CA PHE A 97 -7.32 -8.46 43.54
C PHE A 97 -6.00 -8.01 44.18
N GLU A 98 -5.37 -6.94 43.67
CA GLU A 98 -4.17 -6.33 44.27
C GLU A 98 -4.40 -5.85 45.71
N ILE A 99 -5.56 -5.23 46.00
CA ILE A 99 -5.89 -4.78 47.37
C ILE A 99 -6.05 -5.98 48.33
N THR A 100 -6.63 -7.08 47.85
CA THR A 100 -6.89 -8.27 48.68
C THR A 100 -5.60 -9.03 49.06
N ILE A 101 -4.55 -8.96 48.23
CA ILE A 101 -3.23 -9.58 48.52
C ILE A 101 -2.36 -8.71 49.44
N ARG A 102 -2.74 -7.45 49.67
CA ARG A 102 -2.00 -6.49 50.51
C ARG A 102 -2.45 -6.46 51.99
N TYR A 103 -3.34 -7.37 52.42
CA TYR A 103 -3.79 -7.53 53.81
C TYR A 103 -3.49 -8.92 54.36
#